data_AF-A0A7L5A5Z6-F1
#
_entry.id   AF-A0A7L5A5Z6-F1
#
_cell.length_a   1.000
_cell.length_b   1.000
_cell.length_c   1.000
_cell.angle_alpha   90.00
_cell.angle_beta   90.00
_cell.angle_gamma   90.00
#
_symmetry.space_group_name_H-M   'P 1'
#
loop_
_entity.id
_entity.type
_entity.pdbx_description
1 polymer ?
#
loop_
_entity_poly.entity_id
_entity_poly.type
_entity_poly.pdbx_seq_one_letter_code
_entity_poly.pdbx_strand_id
1 'polypeptide(L)'
;MATLVVDTGQDIVGIYSVQSRCFRFYRDQSIARAIRRLQSAHEVITYNGKHYDLEKLGKFAGLSSALPLKGVHSDMRSICWSDRIWGMDLISTYKMHLGDCPTFPDTHEGSVECDCYMTFKLWQLWNETN
;
A
#
# COMPACT_ATOMS: atom_id res chain seq x y z
N MET A 1 -3.43 -15.57 8.97
CA MET A 1 -3.20 -15.12 7.58
C MET A 1 -2.79 -13.66 7.62
N ALA A 2 -1.82 -13.22 6.81
CA ALA A 2 -1.27 -11.86 6.88
C ALA A 2 -1.87 -10.97 5.78
N THR A 3 -2.42 -9.82 6.18
CA THR A 3 -2.96 -8.77 5.30
C THR A 3 -2.10 -7.53 5.51
N LEU A 4 -1.45 -7.10 4.43
CA LEU A 4 -0.43 -6.06 4.48
C LEU A 4 -0.83 -4.91 3.58
N VAL A 5 -0.89 -3.69 4.11
CA VAL A 5 -1.00 -2.46 3.31
C VAL A 5 0.40 -1.97 3.03
N VAL A 6 0.69 -1.61 1.78
CA VAL A 6 2.02 -1.20 1.35
C VAL A 6 1.97 0.07 0.52
N ASP A 7 2.97 0.91 0.74
CA ASP A 7 3.31 2.07 -0.09
C ASP A 7 4.84 2.10 -0.32
N THR A 8 5.27 2.60 -1.48
CA THR A 8 6.68 2.61 -1.88
C THR A 8 7.22 3.98 -2.30
N GLY A 9 8.05 4.55 -1.42
CA GLY A 9 8.92 5.69 -1.73
C GLY A 9 10.17 5.30 -2.52
N GLN A 10 11.03 6.27 -2.86
CA GLN A 10 12.18 6.07 -3.77
C GLN A 10 13.14 4.96 -3.31
N ASP A 11 13.40 4.89 -2.01
CA ASP A 11 14.36 4.01 -1.35
C ASP A 11 13.79 3.37 -0.07
N ILE A 12 12.45 3.35 0.05
CA ILE A 12 11.74 2.96 1.25
C ILE A 12 10.48 2.16 0.88
N VAL A 13 10.18 1.16 1.69
CA VAL A 13 8.92 0.43 1.65
C VAL A 13 8.23 0.58 3.01
N GLY A 14 7.04 1.17 3.03
CA GLY A 14 6.17 1.20 4.19
C GLY A 14 5.25 -0.01 4.20
N ILE A 15 5.14 -0.71 5.33
CA ILE A 15 4.18 -1.80 5.48
C ILE A 15 3.39 -1.62 6.77
N TYR A 16 2.08 -1.49 6.64
CA TYR A 16 1.15 -1.68 7.75
C TYR A 16 0.64 -3.12 7.78
N SER A 17 0.76 -3.77 8.94
CA SER A 17 0.22 -5.10 9.17
C SER A 17 -1.13 -5.00 9.90
N VAL A 18 -2.21 -5.39 9.22
CA VAL A 18 -3.58 -5.28 9.75
C VAL A 18 -3.74 -6.11 11.04
N GLN A 19 -3.23 -7.34 11.04
CA GLN A 19 -3.38 -8.25 12.18
C GLN A 19 -2.63 -7.76 13.42
N SER A 20 -1.42 -7.20 13.24
CA SER A 20 -0.60 -6.73 14.36
C SER A 20 -0.78 -5.24 14.66
N ARG A 21 -1.61 -4.53 13.87
CA ARG A 21 -1.85 -3.08 13.96
C ARG A 21 -0.56 -2.26 14.07
N CYS A 22 0.43 -2.62 13.26
CA CYS A 22 1.78 -2.06 13.37
C CYS A 22 2.28 -1.66 11.99
N PHE A 23 2.71 -0.41 11.89
CA PHE A 23 3.41 0.13 10.74
C PHE A 23 4.93 -0.06 10.91
N ARG A 24 5.63 -0.39 9.82
CA ARG A 24 7.11 -0.44 9.77
C ARG A 24 7.64 0.01 8.42
N PHE A 25 8.73 0.77 8.48
CA PHE A 25 9.56 1.10 7.31
C PHE A 25 10.64 0.04 7.07
N TYR A 26 11.00 -0.13 5.81
CA TYR A 26 12.12 -0.95 5.37
C TYR A 26 12.95 -0.15 4.38
N ARG A 27 14.23 0.03 4.69
CA ARG A 27 15.25 0.69 3.86
C ARG A 27 16.43 -0.24 3.60
N ASP A 28 17.21 0.06 2.57
CA ASP A 28 18.46 -0.63 2.24
C ASP A 28 18.31 -2.16 2.23
N GLN A 29 19.20 -2.87 2.93
CA GLN A 29 19.22 -4.33 3.03
C GLN A 29 17.94 -4.91 3.66
N SER A 30 17.18 -4.10 4.42
CA SER A 30 15.92 -4.56 5.02
C SER A 30 14.76 -4.62 4.02
N ILE A 31 14.87 -4.01 2.84
CA ILE A 31 13.86 -4.12 1.76
C ILE A 31 13.70 -5.57 1.31
N ALA A 32 14.78 -6.35 1.28
CA ALA A 32 14.70 -7.78 0.98
C ALA A 32 13.79 -8.55 1.97
N ARG A 33 13.71 -8.09 3.23
CA ARG A 33 12.78 -8.64 4.23
C ARG A 33 11.35 -8.21 3.96
N ALA A 34 11.12 -6.96 3.55
CA ALA A 34 9.82 -6.45 3.14
C ALA A 34 9.25 -7.28 1.98
N ILE A 35 10.06 -7.47 0.93
CA ILE A 35 9.70 -8.27 -0.25
C ILE A 35 9.25 -9.68 0.15
N ARG A 36 10.06 -10.41 0.94
CA ARG A 36 9.69 -11.77 1.37
C ARG A 36 8.36 -11.81 2.12
N ARG A 37 8.10 -10.81 2.99
CA ARG A 37 6.83 -10.71 3.72
C ARG A 37 5.66 -10.51 2.76
N LEU A 38 5.77 -9.57 1.83
CA LEU A 38 4.74 -9.26 0.85
C LEU A 38 4.43 -10.46 -0.06
N GLN A 39 5.46 -11.13 -0.60
CA GLN A 39 5.26 -12.31 -1.46
C GLN A 39 4.55 -13.46 -0.76
N SER A 40 4.75 -13.59 0.55
CA SER A 40 4.13 -14.64 1.39
C SER A 40 2.80 -14.22 2.03
N ALA A 41 2.40 -12.96 1.88
CA ALA A 41 1.17 -12.45 2.46
C ALA A 41 -0.03 -13.12 1.82
N HIS A 42 -1.10 -13.24 2.60
CA HIS A 42 -2.38 -13.72 2.10
C HIS A 42 -3.04 -12.65 1.22
N GLU A 43 -2.90 -11.39 1.61
CA GLU A 43 -3.38 -10.24 0.86
C GLU A 43 -2.38 -9.09 0.98
N VAL A 44 -2.11 -8.43 -0.15
CA VAL A 44 -1.38 -7.17 -0.22
C VAL A 44 -2.32 -6.09 -0.75
N ILE A 45 -2.39 -4.98 -0.04
CA ILE A 45 -3.29 -3.86 -0.33
C ILE A 45 -2.46 -2.64 -0.70
N THR A 46 -2.85 -1.97 -1.77
CA THR A 46 -2.18 -0.76 -2.28
C THR A 46 -3.22 0.26 -2.72
N TYR A 47 -2.81 1.51 -2.92
CA TYR A 47 -3.57 2.45 -3.73
C TYR A 47 -2.81 2.73 -5.04
N ASN A 48 -3.36 2.29 -6.18
CA ASN A 48 -2.71 2.35 -7.49
C ASN A 48 -1.42 1.51 -7.63
N GLY A 49 -1.20 0.56 -6.72
CA GLY A 49 0.04 -0.21 -6.68
C GLY A 49 0.19 -1.21 -7.82
N LYS A 50 -0.91 -1.57 -8.50
CA LYS A 50 -0.86 -2.38 -9.73
C LYS A 50 0.00 -1.71 -10.81
N HIS A 51 0.05 -0.38 -10.84
CA HIS A 51 0.74 0.42 -11.84
C HIS A 51 2.01 1.12 -11.31
N TYR A 52 2.33 0.94 -10.03
CA TYR A 52 3.46 1.63 -9.41
C TYR A 52 4.17 0.76 -8.38
N ASP A 53 3.55 0.48 -7.24
CA ASP A 53 4.20 -0.21 -6.11
C ASP A 53 4.72 -1.58 -6.50
N LEU A 54 3.93 -2.42 -7.18
CA LEU A 54 4.36 -3.77 -7.51
C LEU A 54 5.54 -3.77 -8.48
N GLU A 55 5.58 -2.86 -9.46
CA GLU A 55 6.72 -2.71 -10.37
C GLU A 55 7.97 -2.24 -9.62
N LYS A 56 7.81 -1.30 -8.70
CA LYS A 56 8.92 -0.77 -7.90
C LYS A 56 9.48 -1.80 -6.93
N LEU A 57 8.60 -2.56 -6.26
CA LEU A 57 8.97 -3.71 -5.45
C LEU A 57 9.67 -4.80 -6.27
N GLY A 58 9.23 -5.01 -7.52
CA GLY A 58 9.89 -5.88 -8.46
C GLY A 58 11.33 -5.45 -8.74
N LYS A 59 11.55 -4.15 -9.01
CA LYS A 59 12.89 -3.57 -9.17
C LYS A 59 13.75 -3.74 -7.92
N PHE A 60 13.19 -3.50 -6.73
CA PHE A 60 13.89 -3.77 -5.46
C PHE A 60 14.26 -5.25 -5.27
N ALA A 61 13.49 -6.16 -5.85
CA ALA A 61 13.77 -7.59 -5.86
C ALA A 61 14.74 -8.03 -6.98
N GLY A 62 15.23 -7.10 -7.82
CA GLY A 62 16.07 -7.40 -8.98
C GLY A 62 15.31 -7.98 -10.17
N LEU A 63 14.00 -7.78 -10.25
CA LEU A 63 13.14 -8.24 -11.33
C LEU A 63 12.92 -7.13 -12.37
N SER A 64 12.70 -7.52 -13.62
CA SER A 64 12.29 -6.63 -14.71
C SER A 64 10.77 -6.43 -14.80
N SER A 65 10.00 -7.05 -13.90
CA SER A 65 8.53 -7.06 -13.87
C SER A 65 8.01 -6.74 -12.47
N ALA A 66 6.69 -6.57 -12.35
CA ALA A 66 6.00 -6.48 -11.07
C ALA A 66 6.36 -7.64 -10.12
N LEU A 67 6.39 -7.37 -8.82
CA LEU A 67 6.66 -8.34 -7.78
C LEU A 67 5.58 -9.44 -7.80
N PRO A 68 5.94 -10.72 -7.99
CA PRO A 68 4.96 -11.81 -7.94
C PRO A 68 4.50 -12.04 -6.51
N LEU A 69 3.19 -11.98 -6.29
CA LEU A 69 2.54 -12.26 -5.02
C LEU A 69 1.92 -13.66 -5.04
N LYS A 70 2.00 -14.40 -3.92
CA LYS A 70 1.32 -15.70 -3.78
C LYS A 70 -0.13 -15.56 -3.35
N GLY A 71 -0.45 -14.45 -2.68
CA GLY A 71 -1.79 -14.13 -2.21
C GLY A 71 -2.57 -13.22 -3.15
N VAL A 72 -3.64 -12.65 -2.63
CA VAL A 72 -4.49 -11.68 -3.32
C VAL A 72 -3.81 -10.31 -3.34
N HIS A 73 -4.02 -9.57 -4.42
CA HIS A 73 -3.68 -8.15 -4.51
C HIS A 73 -4.97 -7.32 -4.60
N SER A 74 -5.15 -6.41 -3.65
CA SER A 74 -6.30 -5.51 -3.58
C SER A 74 -5.83 -4.09 -3.86
N ASP A 75 -6.13 -3.59 -5.08
CA ASP A 75 -5.83 -2.21 -5.47
C ASP A 75 -7.04 -1.30 -5.19
N MET A 76 -6.91 -0.46 -4.17
CA MET A 76 -7.99 0.42 -3.73
C MET A 76 -8.37 1.47 -4.76
N ARG A 77 -7.44 1.91 -5.63
CA ARG A 77 -7.80 2.85 -6.71
C ARG A 77 -8.78 2.17 -7.67
N SER A 78 -8.46 0.96 -8.09
CA SER A 78 -9.30 0.16 -8.98
C SER A 78 -10.65 -0.18 -8.35
N ILE A 79 -10.69 -0.43 -7.04
CA ILE A 79 -11.94 -0.72 -6.31
C ILE A 79 -12.83 0.53 -6.20
N CYS A 80 -12.26 1.68 -5.82
CA CYS A 80 -13.03 2.91 -5.63
C CYS A 80 -13.51 3.51 -6.96
N TRP A 81 -12.70 3.42 -8.03
CA TRP A 81 -12.95 4.14 -9.28
C TRP A 81 -13.13 3.24 -10.51
N SER A 82 -12.88 1.93 -10.45
CA SER A 82 -12.67 1.06 -11.63
C SER A 82 -11.36 1.34 -12.36
N ASP A 83 -10.77 0.29 -12.96
CA ASP A 83 -9.58 0.39 -13.84
C ASP A 83 -9.77 1.35 -15.03
N ARG A 84 -11.02 1.69 -15.38
CA ARG A 84 -11.36 2.58 -16.51
C ARG A 84 -11.50 4.04 -16.13
N ILE A 85 -11.79 4.36 -14.86
CA ILE A 85 -11.97 5.74 -14.42
C ILE A 85 -10.75 6.14 -13.64
N TRP A 86 -10.05 7.12 -14.18
CA TRP A 86 -8.98 7.78 -13.46
C TRP A 86 -9.64 8.75 -12.48
N GLY A 87 -9.75 8.33 -11.21
CA GLY A 87 -10.20 9.19 -10.12
C GLY A 87 -9.16 10.22 -9.70
N MET A 88 -9.57 11.13 -8.81
CA MET A 88 -8.63 11.99 -8.09
C MET A 88 -7.70 11.14 -7.21
N ASP A 89 -6.57 11.71 -6.82
CA ASP A 89 -5.51 11.09 -6.03
C ASP A 89 -5.99 10.46 -4.69
N LEU A 90 -5.08 9.76 -4.00
CA LEU A 90 -5.36 9.08 -2.74
C LEU A 90 -5.96 10.04 -1.68
N ILE A 91 -5.42 11.25 -1.56
CA ILE A 91 -5.86 12.23 -0.55
C ILE A 91 -7.29 12.65 -0.87
N SER A 92 -7.56 13.00 -2.12
CA SER A 92 -8.89 13.37 -2.58
C SER A 92 -9.92 12.25 -2.38
N THR A 93 -9.54 11.01 -2.68
CA THR A 93 -10.41 9.84 -2.51
C THR A 93 -10.68 9.56 -1.04
N TYR A 94 -9.66 9.56 -0.20
CA TYR A 94 -9.81 9.46 1.26
C TYR A 94 -10.76 10.53 1.78
N LYS A 95 -10.55 11.79 1.37
CA LYS A 95 -11.35 12.93 1.83
C LYS A 95 -12.81 12.81 1.48
N MET A 96 -13.13 12.30 0.29
CA MET A 96 -14.49 12.08 -0.15
C MET A 96 -15.27 11.10 0.75
N HIS A 97 -14.59 10.10 1.31
CA HIS A 97 -15.24 9.01 2.06
C HIS A 97 -15.12 9.14 3.59
N LEU A 98 -14.01 9.73 4.08
CA LEU A 98 -13.62 9.66 5.49
C LEU A 98 -13.31 11.04 6.09
N GLY A 99 -13.39 12.12 5.31
CA GLY A 99 -13.06 13.46 5.76
C GLY A 99 -11.56 13.73 5.83
N ASP A 100 -11.11 14.59 6.74
CA ASP A 100 -9.70 14.99 6.79
C ASP A 100 -8.80 13.88 7.40
N CYS A 101 -7.62 13.70 6.79
CA CYS A 101 -6.61 12.77 7.29
C CYS A 101 -5.92 13.37 8.53
N PRO A 102 -5.59 12.57 9.57
CA PRO A 102 -4.74 13.02 10.67
C PRO A 102 -3.40 13.56 10.18
N THR A 103 -2.77 14.42 10.99
CA THR A 103 -1.44 14.95 10.68
C THR A 103 -0.36 13.88 10.90
N PHE A 104 0.50 13.71 9.92
CA PHE A 104 1.73 12.92 9.99
C PHE A 104 2.95 13.86 9.92
N PRO A 105 4.14 13.43 10.39
CA PRO A 105 5.36 14.23 10.25
C PRO A 105 5.61 14.60 8.78
N ASP A 106 6.05 15.84 8.53
CA ASP A 106 6.47 16.29 7.19
C ASP A 106 7.88 15.75 6.86
N THR A 107 7.93 14.44 6.64
CA THR A 107 9.13 13.69 6.28
C THR A 107 8.80 12.65 5.22
N HIS A 108 9.83 12.11 4.56
CA HIS A 108 9.64 11.01 3.60
C HIS A 108 8.97 9.80 4.27
N GLU A 109 9.36 9.45 5.51
CA GLU A 109 8.66 8.43 6.31
C GLU A 109 7.20 8.79 6.57
N GLY A 110 6.94 10.02 7.04
CA GLY A 110 5.58 10.43 7.41
C GLY A 110 4.63 10.45 6.21
N SER A 111 5.11 10.79 5.02
CA SER A 111 4.33 10.67 3.78
C SER A 111 3.95 9.23 3.48
N VAL A 112 4.90 8.29 3.53
CA VAL A 112 4.68 6.86 3.26
C VAL A 112 3.73 6.24 4.31
N GLU A 113 3.86 6.65 5.57
CA GLU A 113 2.95 6.21 6.64
C GLU A 113 1.55 6.78 6.45
N CYS A 114 1.42 8.06 6.07
CA CYS A 114 0.15 8.70 5.74
C CYS A 114 -0.57 7.97 4.59
N ASP A 115 0.16 7.63 3.53
CA ASP A 115 -0.39 6.93 2.37
C ASP A 115 -0.84 5.50 2.73
N CYS A 116 -0.04 4.78 3.52
CA CYS A 116 -0.46 3.49 4.07
C CYS A 116 -1.70 3.61 4.97
N TYR A 117 -1.78 4.65 5.79
CA TYR A 117 -2.93 4.88 6.66
C TYR A 117 -4.21 5.15 5.85
N MET A 118 -4.16 6.08 4.89
CA MET A 118 -5.31 6.39 4.04
C MET A 118 -5.76 5.16 3.25
N THR A 119 -4.82 4.42 2.68
CA THR A 119 -5.10 3.17 1.95
C THR A 119 -5.75 2.13 2.86
N PHE A 120 -5.23 1.94 4.08
CA PHE A 120 -5.80 1.03 5.06
C PHE A 120 -7.26 1.38 5.40
N LYS A 121 -7.55 2.67 5.63
CA LYS A 121 -8.88 3.11 6.00
C LYS A 121 -9.89 2.96 4.85
N LEU A 122 -9.47 3.23 3.61
CA LEU A 122 -10.31 2.97 2.43
C LEU A 122 -10.61 1.48 2.28
N TRP A 123 -9.62 0.61 2.46
CA TRP A 123 -9.82 -0.84 2.44
C TRP A 123 -10.74 -1.31 3.56
N GLN A 124 -10.60 -0.75 4.77
CA GLN A 124 -11.48 -1.06 5.89
C GLN A 124 -12.95 -0.72 5.56
N LEU A 125 -13.19 0.47 5.03
CA LEU A 125 -14.53 0.90 4.60
C LEU A 125 -15.14 -0.03 3.53
N TRP A 126 -14.32 -0.46 2.57
CA TRP A 126 -14.75 -1.40 1.54
C TRP A 126 -15.16 -2.77 2.11
N ASN A 127 -14.40 -3.32 3.06
CA ASN A 127 -14.75 -4.59 3.70
C ASN A 127 -15.95 -4.50 4.66
N GLU A 128 -16.25 -3.32 5.20
CA GLU A 128 -17.46 -3.14 6.02
C GLU A 128 -18.74 -3.08 5.15
N THR A 129 -18.58 -2.85 3.83
CA THR A 129 -19.70 -2.68 2.89
C THR A 129 -19.91 -3.88 1.96
N ASN A 130 -19.10 -4.94 2.06
CA ASN A 130 -19.16 -6.16 1.25
C ASN A 130 -19.06 -7.41 2.13
#